data_AF-A0A947T3S1-F1
#
_entry.id   AF-A0A947T3S1-F1
#
_cell.length_a   1.000
_cell.length_b   1.000
_cell.length_c   1.000
_cell.angle_alpha   90.00
_cell.angle_beta   90.00
_cell.angle_gamma   90.00
#
_symmetry.space_group_name_H-M   'P 1'
#
loop_
_entity.id
_entity.type
_entity.pdbx_description
1 polymer ?
#
loop_
_entity_poly.entity_id
_entity_poly.type
_entity_poly.pdbx_seq_one_letter_code
_entity_poly.pdbx_strand_id
1 'polypeptide(L)'
;MATGTSLSSRRGLGGFAAMIGGALMAVSVWTPWLDTQTDDPTGWDIYTTLSDSGRNLFYEHNFFDPGFSPFFSGLTMLIAGGLLALIGLALLASVRGGAFSLPGAAVAVLDVLALLIFVAAAVNLFSLFTTGPGTGILDPAYGLYLLAGGGLVGFIGVLSASLRSPSP
;
A
#
# COMPACT_ATOMS: atom_id res chain seq x y z
N MET A 1 -16.77 -15.61 -28.63
CA MET A 1 -16.07 -14.30 -28.61
C MET A 1 -16.24 -13.52 -27.31
N ALA A 2 -17.37 -13.58 -26.60
CA ALA A 2 -17.60 -12.80 -25.36
C ALA A 2 -16.72 -13.16 -24.15
N THR A 3 -16.21 -14.39 -24.07
CA THR A 3 -15.41 -14.88 -22.94
C THR A 3 -14.04 -14.18 -22.86
N GLY A 4 -13.41 -13.89 -24.00
CA GLY A 4 -12.08 -13.26 -24.06
C GLY A 4 -12.08 -11.78 -23.63
N THR A 5 -13.14 -11.04 -23.96
CA THR A 5 -13.30 -9.63 -23.55
C THR A 5 -13.54 -9.50 -22.04
N SER A 6 -14.32 -10.40 -21.45
CA SER A 6 -14.60 -10.38 -20.00
C SER A 6 -13.35 -10.63 -19.13
N LEU A 7 -12.49 -11.57 -19.53
CA LEU A 7 -11.24 -11.90 -18.83
C LEU A 7 -10.20 -10.77 -18.97
N SER A 8 -10.10 -10.19 -20.17
CA SER A 8 -9.25 -9.02 -20.45
C SER A 8 -9.65 -7.81 -19.59
N SER A 9 -10.96 -7.53 -19.47
CA SER A 9 -11.49 -6.44 -18.66
C SER A 9 -11.25 -6.64 -17.16
N ARG A 10 -11.47 -7.84 -16.61
CA ARG A 10 -11.22 -8.14 -15.19
C ARG A 10 -9.76 -8.00 -14.81
N ARG A 11 -8.87 -8.51 -15.66
CA ARG A 11 -7.42 -8.45 -15.43
C ARG A 11 -6.89 -7.02 -15.51
N GLY A 12 -7.41 -6.22 -16.44
CA GLY A 12 -7.09 -4.79 -16.53
C GLY A 12 -7.60 -3.99 -15.33
N LEU A 13 -8.88 -4.16 -14.96
CA LEU A 13 -9.47 -3.48 -13.80
C LEU A 13 -8.80 -3.90 -12.49
N GLY A 14 -8.51 -5.18 -12.32
CA GLY A 14 -7.82 -5.70 -11.16
C GLY A 14 -6.38 -5.22 -11.04
N GLY A 15 -5.64 -5.19 -12.17
CA GLY A 15 -4.29 -4.61 -12.21
C GLY A 15 -4.29 -3.11 -11.92
N PHE A 16 -5.28 -2.36 -12.40
CA PHE A 16 -5.43 -0.94 -12.07
C PHE A 16 -5.76 -0.71 -10.60
N ALA A 17 -6.67 -1.50 -10.02
CA ALA A 17 -6.98 -1.44 -8.59
C ALA A 17 -5.74 -1.78 -7.73
N ALA A 18 -4.93 -2.77 -8.14
CA ALA A 18 -3.64 -3.07 -7.53
C ALA A 18 -2.66 -1.90 -7.56
N MET A 19 -2.59 -1.18 -8.69
CA MET A 19 -1.77 0.04 -8.79
C MET A 19 -2.25 1.15 -7.86
N ILE A 20 -3.56 1.40 -7.79
CA ILE A 20 -4.12 2.40 -6.86
C ILE A 20 -3.81 1.99 -5.42
N GLY A 21 -4.02 0.73 -5.07
CA GLY A 21 -3.72 0.21 -3.73
C GLY A 21 -2.25 0.43 -3.35
N GLY A 22 -1.31 0.10 -4.24
CA GLY A 22 0.11 0.34 -4.04
C GLY A 22 0.47 1.84 -3.91
N ALA A 23 -0.17 2.70 -4.70
CA ALA A 23 0.01 4.15 -4.61
C ALA A 23 -0.49 4.71 -3.28
N LEU A 24 -1.66 4.25 -2.79
CA LEU A 24 -2.19 4.65 -1.49
C LEU A 24 -1.26 4.21 -0.34
N MET A 25 -0.71 2.99 -0.42
CA MET A 25 0.29 2.51 0.54
C MET A 25 1.56 3.36 0.51
N ALA A 26 2.05 3.74 -0.67
CA ALA A 26 3.20 4.64 -0.77
C ALA A 26 2.87 5.99 -0.13
N VAL A 27 1.79 6.65 -0.57
CA VAL A 27 1.33 7.95 -0.05
C VAL A 27 1.19 7.94 1.47
N SER A 28 0.71 6.84 2.06
CA SER A 28 0.55 6.72 3.50
C SER A 28 1.83 6.96 4.31
N VAL A 29 3.00 6.64 3.76
CA VAL A 29 4.30 6.87 4.41
C VAL A 29 4.57 8.37 4.59
N TRP A 30 4.09 9.20 3.67
CA TRP A 30 4.28 10.65 3.70
C TRP A 30 3.10 11.42 4.29
N THR A 31 1.95 10.76 4.52
CA THR A 31 0.78 11.44 5.12
C THR A 31 1.07 12.21 6.42
N PRO A 32 1.93 11.73 7.35
CA PRO A 32 2.26 12.52 8.55
C PRO A 32 2.94 13.86 8.26
N TRP A 33 3.65 13.97 7.13
CA TRP A 33 4.33 15.20 6.70
C TRP A 33 3.38 16.20 6.01
N LEU A 34 2.23 15.71 5.54
CA LEU A 34 1.22 16.53 4.86
C LEU A 34 0.21 17.15 5.84
N ASP A 35 0.07 16.56 7.03
CA ASP A 35 -0.86 16.97 8.09
C ASP A 35 -0.32 18.12 8.97
N THR A 36 0.96 18.47 8.86
CA THR A 36 1.58 19.58 9.59
C THR A 36 1.35 20.96 8.95
N GLN A 37 0.28 21.14 8.17
CA GLN A 37 -0.03 22.43 7.54
C GLN A 37 -0.65 23.42 8.55
N THR A 38 0.21 24.07 9.32
CA THR A 38 0.02 25.48 9.69
C THR A 38 0.34 26.34 8.46
N ASP A 39 -0.53 27.28 8.10
CA ASP A 39 -0.43 28.24 6.99
C ASP A 39 1.00 28.47 6.42
N ASP A 40 1.27 27.87 5.25
CA ASP A 40 2.50 27.99 4.43
C ASP A 40 3.88 27.78 5.10
N PRO A 41 4.26 26.55 5.48
CA PRO A 41 5.65 26.22 5.78
C PRO A 41 6.24 25.54 4.54
N THR A 42 7.34 26.07 4.00
CA THR A 42 8.07 25.33 2.97
C THR A 42 8.56 24.01 3.58
N GLY A 43 8.76 22.96 2.77
CA GLY A 43 9.27 21.67 3.29
C GLY A 43 10.59 21.80 4.08
N TRP A 44 11.31 22.92 3.89
CA TRP A 44 12.50 23.28 4.65
C TRP A 44 12.19 23.93 6.01
N ASP A 45 11.12 24.72 6.13
CA ASP A 45 10.67 25.32 7.39
C ASP A 45 10.16 24.26 8.38
N ILE A 46 9.55 23.19 7.86
CA ILE A 46 9.18 22.01 8.66
C ILE A 46 10.46 21.33 9.17
N TYR A 47 11.46 21.13 8.31
CA TYR A 47 12.75 20.53 8.70
C TYR A 47 13.51 21.34 9.74
N THR A 48 13.60 22.67 9.59
CA THR A 48 14.29 23.56 10.54
C THR A 48 13.53 23.70 11.85
N THR A 49 12.20 23.83 11.82
CA THR A 49 11.37 23.91 13.04
C THR A 49 11.43 22.59 13.83
N LEU A 50 11.52 21.45 13.16
CA LEU A 50 11.69 20.12 13.79
C LEU A 50 13.11 19.88 14.31
N SER A 51 14.13 20.39 13.62
CA SER A 51 15.53 20.38 14.06
C SER A 51 15.73 21.25 15.30
N ASP A 52 15.13 22.45 15.34
CA ASP A 52 15.33 23.43 16.41
C ASP A 52 14.43 23.20 17.64
N SER A 53 13.29 22.51 17.49
CA SER A 53 12.42 22.09 18.61
C SER A 53 12.84 20.77 19.28
N GLY A 54 13.88 20.12 18.74
CA GLY A 54 14.46 18.88 19.25
C GLY A 54 13.55 17.65 19.18
N ARG A 55 12.36 17.72 18.57
CA ARG A 55 11.41 16.59 18.52
C ARG A 55 10.47 16.65 17.30
N ASN A 56 10.77 15.79 16.31
CA ASN A 56 9.72 14.95 15.70
C ASN A 56 9.77 13.51 16.24
N LEU A 57 10.25 13.35 17.48
CA LEU A 57 10.49 12.05 18.12
C LEU A 57 9.27 11.13 18.04
N PHE A 58 8.05 11.64 18.11
CA PHE A 58 6.87 10.76 18.03
C PHE A 58 6.76 10.04 16.67
N TYR A 59 7.05 10.71 15.56
CA TYR A 59 6.91 10.13 14.23
C TYR A 59 8.15 9.33 13.82
N GLU A 60 9.36 9.83 14.10
CA GLU A 60 10.59 9.05 13.92
C GLU A 60 10.59 7.80 14.80
N HIS A 61 10.19 7.91 16.06
CA HIS A 61 10.16 6.79 17.00
C HIS A 61 9.09 5.75 16.64
N ASN A 62 7.91 6.17 16.16
CA ASN A 62 6.84 5.22 15.85
C ASN A 62 6.91 4.65 14.43
N PHE A 63 7.40 5.38 13.41
CA PHE A 63 7.51 4.88 12.03
C PHE A 63 8.88 4.28 11.67
N PHE A 64 9.90 4.47 12.50
CA PHE A 64 11.25 3.97 12.21
C PHE A 64 11.94 3.26 13.39
N ASP A 65 11.39 3.33 14.61
CA ASP A 65 11.92 2.58 15.77
C ASP A 65 11.12 1.28 16.01
N PRO A 66 11.75 0.22 16.53
CA PRO A 66 11.21 -1.14 16.54
C PRO A 66 10.12 -1.37 17.61
N GLY A 67 9.68 -0.33 18.32
CA GLY A 67 8.73 -0.43 19.45
C GLY A 67 7.26 -0.60 19.05
N PHE A 68 6.86 -0.12 17.86
CA PHE A 68 5.43 -0.09 17.45
C PHE A 68 4.99 -1.33 16.67
N SER A 69 5.80 -1.83 15.73
CA SER A 69 5.64 -3.11 15.05
C SER A 69 6.93 -3.45 14.29
N PRO A 70 7.37 -4.72 14.27
CA PRO A 70 8.58 -5.13 13.57
C PRO A 70 8.49 -4.94 12.05
N PHE A 71 7.29 -4.76 11.50
CA PHE A 71 7.07 -4.51 10.08
C PHE A 71 6.89 -3.03 9.74
N PHE A 72 6.77 -2.16 10.74
CA PHE A 72 6.41 -0.75 10.54
C PHE A 72 7.63 0.15 10.40
N SER A 73 8.49 -0.13 9.42
CA SER A 73 9.41 0.90 8.93
C SER A 73 8.77 1.60 7.73
N GLY A 74 8.83 2.93 7.65
CA GLY A 74 8.35 3.66 6.47
C GLY A 74 8.93 3.10 5.16
N LEU A 75 10.18 2.62 5.21
CA LEU A 75 10.87 1.97 4.10
C LEU A 75 10.24 0.62 3.69
N THR A 76 9.92 -0.25 4.64
CA THR A 76 9.30 -1.57 4.34
C THR A 76 7.92 -1.39 3.74
N MET A 77 7.13 -0.43 4.22
CA MET A 77 5.82 -0.12 3.66
C MET A 77 5.91 0.52 2.27
N LEU A 78 6.91 1.36 2.04
CA LEU A 78 7.17 1.93 0.72
C LEU A 78 7.56 0.85 -0.29
N ILE A 79 8.44 -0.09 0.09
CA ILE A 79 8.81 -1.23 -0.74
C ILE A 79 7.58 -2.10 -1.01
N ALA A 80 6.77 -2.39 0.00
CA ALA A 80 5.55 -3.19 -0.15
C ALA A 80 4.53 -2.52 -1.10
N GLY A 81 4.29 -1.22 -0.95
CA GLY A 81 3.43 -0.44 -1.85
C GLY A 81 3.98 -0.38 -3.27
N GLY A 82 5.29 -0.21 -3.43
CA GLY A 82 5.96 -0.25 -4.73
C GLY A 82 5.83 -1.62 -5.42
N LEU A 83 6.05 -2.71 -4.67
CA LEU A 83 5.84 -4.07 -5.18
C LEU A 83 4.39 -4.29 -5.61
N LEU A 84 3.41 -3.85 -4.82
CA LEU A 84 2.00 -3.97 -5.16
C LEU A 84 1.64 -3.19 -6.44
N ALA A 85 2.22 -1.99 -6.61
CA ALA A 85 2.05 -1.22 -7.83
C ALA A 85 2.69 -1.91 -9.06
N LEU A 86 3.87 -2.51 -8.91
CA LEU A 86 4.52 -3.29 -9.96
C LEU A 86 3.73 -4.56 -10.31
N ILE A 87 3.12 -5.22 -9.33
CA ILE A 87 2.20 -6.34 -9.56
C ILE A 87 1.02 -5.86 -10.41
N GLY A 88 0.40 -4.74 -10.06
CA GLY A 88 -0.69 -4.15 -10.83
C GLY A 88 -0.29 -3.80 -12.27
N LEU A 89 0.89 -3.23 -12.45
CA LEU A 89 1.45 -2.92 -13.76
C LEU A 89 1.70 -4.19 -14.59
N ALA A 90 2.25 -5.24 -13.99
CA ALA A 90 2.48 -6.53 -14.64
C ALA A 90 1.15 -7.16 -15.09
N LEU A 91 0.12 -7.09 -14.25
CA LEU A 91 -1.23 -7.57 -14.59
C LEU A 91 -1.83 -6.78 -15.75
N LEU A 92 -1.71 -5.45 -15.76
CA LEU A 92 -2.15 -4.58 -16.85
C LEU A 92 -1.40 -4.87 -18.17
N ALA A 93 -0.07 -5.01 -18.11
CA ALA A 93 0.74 -5.35 -19.27
C ALA A 93 0.36 -6.73 -19.85
N SER A 94 -0.02 -7.67 -18.99
CA SER A 94 -0.41 -9.02 -19.39
C SER A 94 -1.76 -9.11 -20.14
N VAL A 95 -2.56 -8.04 -20.15
CA VAL A 95 -3.84 -7.96 -20.86
C VAL A 95 -3.66 -8.02 -22.38
N ARG A 96 -2.55 -7.48 -22.90
CA ARG A 96 -2.29 -7.37 -24.35
C ARG A 96 -1.92 -8.70 -25.01
N GLY A 97 -1.65 -9.76 -24.22
CA GLY A 97 -1.19 -11.05 -24.74
C GLY A 97 0.24 -11.00 -25.32
N GLY A 98 0.74 -12.15 -25.81
CA GLY A 98 2.07 -12.24 -26.42
C GLY A 98 3.22 -12.37 -25.40
N ALA A 99 4.31 -11.61 -25.62
CA ALA A 99 5.54 -11.69 -24.81
C ALA A 99 5.36 -11.34 -23.32
N PHE A 100 4.26 -10.67 -22.98
CA PHE A 100 3.91 -10.29 -21.60
C PHE A 100 2.82 -11.19 -20.98
N SER A 101 2.51 -12.33 -21.61
CA SER A 101 1.54 -13.27 -21.05
C SER A 101 2.08 -13.93 -19.78
N LEU A 102 1.37 -13.74 -18.65
CA LEU A 102 1.73 -14.35 -17.39
C LEU A 102 1.16 -15.78 -17.30
N PRO A 103 2.00 -16.82 -17.11
CA PRO A 103 1.52 -18.18 -16.90
C PRO A 103 0.74 -18.27 -15.58
N GLY A 104 -0.13 -19.29 -15.47
CA GLY A 104 -0.98 -19.45 -14.27
C GLY A 104 -0.21 -19.53 -12.96
N ALA A 105 0.95 -20.20 -12.97
CA ALA A 105 1.83 -20.27 -11.81
C ALA A 105 2.38 -18.89 -11.40
N ALA A 106 2.72 -18.02 -12.37
CA ALA A 106 3.18 -16.66 -12.05
C ALA A 106 2.07 -15.84 -11.41
N VAL A 107 0.82 -15.96 -11.90
CA VAL A 107 -0.34 -15.29 -11.31
C VAL A 107 -0.55 -15.73 -9.86
N ALA A 108 -0.46 -17.03 -9.57
CA ALA A 108 -0.59 -17.55 -8.21
C ALA A 108 0.50 -17.01 -7.26
N VAL A 109 1.74 -16.83 -7.75
CA VAL A 109 2.81 -16.19 -6.97
C VAL A 109 2.47 -14.73 -6.67
N LEU A 110 1.93 -13.99 -7.65
CA LEU A 110 1.50 -12.60 -7.44
C LEU A 110 0.35 -12.50 -6.44
N ASP A 111 -0.59 -13.45 -6.44
CA ASP A 111 -1.68 -13.54 -5.45
C ASP A 111 -1.13 -13.72 -4.03
N VAL A 112 -0.17 -14.63 -3.85
CA VAL A 112 0.48 -14.88 -2.56
C VAL A 112 1.25 -13.63 -2.10
N LEU A 113 1.98 -12.98 -2.99
CA LEU A 113 2.70 -11.73 -2.66
C LEU A 113 1.74 -10.62 -2.24
N ALA A 114 0.63 -10.43 -2.97
CA ALA A 114 -0.39 -9.44 -2.62
C ALA A 114 -1.05 -9.75 -1.27
N LEU A 115 -1.30 -11.02 -0.98
CA LEU A 115 -1.79 -11.47 0.33
C LEU A 115 -0.82 -11.13 1.46
N LEU A 116 0.48 -11.42 1.28
CA LEU A 116 1.50 -11.11 2.28
C LEU A 116 1.61 -9.60 2.55
N ILE A 117 1.53 -8.78 1.51
CA ILE A 117 1.52 -7.32 1.61
C ILE A 117 0.28 -6.84 2.39
N PHE A 118 -0.90 -7.39 2.09
CA PHE A 118 -2.12 -7.07 2.82
C PHE A 118 -2.05 -7.49 4.29
N VAL A 119 -1.56 -8.69 4.59
CA VAL A 119 -1.37 -9.16 5.97
C VAL A 119 -0.43 -8.23 6.72
N ALA A 120 0.68 -7.82 6.12
CA ALA A 120 1.58 -6.85 6.74
C ALA A 120 0.85 -5.53 7.04
N ALA A 121 0.10 -4.97 6.09
CA ALA A 121 -0.66 -3.74 6.30
C ALA A 121 -1.72 -3.89 7.42
N ALA A 122 -2.44 -5.01 7.45
CA ALA A 122 -3.45 -5.31 8.46
C ALA A 122 -2.85 -5.49 9.86
N VAL A 123 -1.70 -6.17 9.98
CA VAL A 123 -0.97 -6.34 11.25
C VAL A 123 -0.51 -4.99 11.79
N ASN A 124 -0.06 -4.06 10.93
CA ASN A 124 0.32 -2.72 11.37
C ASN A 124 -0.87 -1.91 11.87
N LEU A 125 -2.02 -2.01 11.19
CA LEU A 125 -3.25 -1.38 11.68
C LEU A 125 -3.73 -2.01 12.99
N PHE A 126 -3.63 -3.34 13.13
CA PHE A 126 -3.96 -4.02 14.38
C PHE A 126 -3.04 -3.58 15.52
N SER A 127 -1.73 -3.44 15.25
CA SER A 127 -0.76 -2.96 16.23
C SER A 127 -1.19 -1.62 16.82
N LEU A 128 -1.60 -0.67 15.96
CA LEU A 128 -2.12 0.64 16.39
C LEU A 128 -3.23 0.53 17.42
N PHE A 129 -4.21 -0.35 17.20
CA PHE A 129 -5.32 -0.52 18.13
C PHE A 129 -4.92 -1.18 19.46
N THR A 130 -3.80 -1.90 19.48
CA THR A 130 -3.32 -2.61 20.67
C THR A 130 -2.25 -1.86 21.47
N THR A 131 -1.41 -1.06 20.81
CA THR A 131 -0.23 -0.41 21.41
C THR A 131 -0.21 1.11 21.21
N GLY A 132 -1.19 1.67 20.48
CA GLY A 132 -1.23 3.07 20.13
C GLY A 132 -1.54 4.00 21.31
N PRO A 133 -0.99 5.24 21.30
CA PRO A 133 -1.32 6.26 22.28
C PRO A 133 -2.75 6.76 22.03
N GLY A 134 -3.63 6.58 23.01
CA GLY A 134 -5.06 6.84 22.86
C GLY A 134 -5.40 8.25 22.34
N THR A 135 -6.14 8.28 21.22
CA THR A 135 -7.05 9.32 20.70
C THR A 135 -6.70 10.81 20.92
N GLY A 136 -5.44 11.21 20.79
CA GLY A 136 -5.02 12.61 20.97
C GLY A 136 -4.61 13.31 19.67
N ILE A 137 -5.54 14.09 19.09
CA ILE A 137 -5.47 15.30 18.19
C ILE A 137 -4.46 15.37 17.03
N LEU A 138 -3.30 14.72 17.07
CA LEU A 138 -2.54 14.32 15.91
C LEU A 138 -2.85 12.84 15.74
N ASP A 139 -3.64 12.45 14.75
CA ASP A 139 -4.09 11.06 14.58
C ASP A 139 -3.29 10.39 13.44
N PRO A 140 -2.02 9.94 13.68
CA PRO A 140 -1.22 9.18 12.72
C PRO A 140 -1.93 7.93 12.19
N ALA A 141 -3.05 7.56 12.83
CA ALA A 141 -3.99 6.58 12.36
C ALA A 141 -4.41 6.82 10.91
N TYR A 142 -4.52 8.06 10.41
CA TYR A 142 -4.93 8.30 9.01
C TYR A 142 -3.98 7.63 8.00
N GLY A 143 -2.66 7.71 8.23
CA GLY A 143 -1.68 7.00 7.40
C GLY A 143 -1.83 5.48 7.49
N LEU A 144 -2.04 4.95 8.70
CA LEU A 144 -2.24 3.52 8.91
C LEU A 144 -3.56 2.99 8.31
N TYR A 145 -4.63 3.77 8.35
CA TYR A 145 -5.88 3.46 7.66
C TYR A 145 -5.70 3.50 6.14
N LEU A 146 -4.96 4.47 5.62
CA LEU A 146 -4.66 4.58 4.19
C LEU A 146 -3.77 3.42 3.72
N LEU A 147 -2.81 3.00 4.55
CA LEU A 147 -1.96 1.83 4.31
C LEU A 147 -2.78 0.55 4.25
N ALA A 148 -3.62 0.30 5.26
CA ALA A 148 -4.48 -0.88 5.31
C ALA A 148 -5.53 -0.88 4.20
N GLY A 149 -6.16 0.27 3.94
CA GLY A 149 -7.09 0.45 2.84
C GLY A 149 -6.44 0.23 1.47
N GLY A 150 -5.24 0.78 1.26
CA GLY A 150 -4.44 0.57 0.06
C GLY A 150 -4.06 -0.89 -0.14
N GLY A 151 -3.60 -1.56 0.93
CA GLY A 151 -3.29 -2.99 0.91
C GLY A 151 -4.52 -3.84 0.58
N LEU A 152 -5.68 -3.54 1.17
CA LEU A 152 -6.93 -4.25 0.91
C LEU A 152 -7.40 -4.06 -0.55
N VAL A 153 -7.46 -2.81 -1.01
CA VAL A 153 -7.86 -2.48 -2.39
C VAL A 153 -6.94 -3.17 -3.38
N GLY A 154 -5.64 -3.14 -3.13
CA GLY A 154 -4.70 -3.76 -4.05
C GLY A 154 -4.75 -5.29 -4.03
N PHE A 155 -4.92 -5.91 -2.86
CA PHE A 155 -5.14 -7.35 -2.75
C PHE A 155 -6.41 -7.81 -3.48
N ILE A 156 -7.54 -7.11 -3.29
CA ILE A 156 -8.78 -7.40 -4.03
C ILE A 156 -8.58 -7.20 -5.53
N GLY A 157 -7.83 -6.18 -5.94
CA GLY A 157 -7.46 -5.94 -7.33
C GLY A 157 -6.72 -7.12 -7.95
N VAL A 158 -5.68 -7.61 -7.26
CA VAL A 158 -4.90 -8.77 -7.69
C VAL A 158 -5.79 -10.02 -7.76
N LEU A 159 -6.57 -10.31 -6.71
CA LEU A 159 -7.47 -11.46 -6.68
C LEU A 159 -8.50 -11.42 -7.83
N SER A 160 -9.09 -10.25 -8.09
CA SER A 160 -10.06 -10.05 -9.16
C SER A 160 -9.46 -10.28 -10.55
N ALA A 161 -8.16 -9.98 -10.72
CA ALA A 161 -7.40 -10.24 -11.95
C ALA A 161 -7.05 -11.73 -12.12
N SER A 162 -7.06 -12.51 -11.04
CA SER A 162 -6.62 -13.91 -10.98
C SER A 162 -7.75 -14.93 -11.03
N LEU A 163 -8.98 -14.55 -10.64
CA LEU A 163 -10.18 -15.40 -10.69
C LEU A 163 -10.49 -15.82 -12.14
N ARG A 164 -10.04 -17.02 -12.51
CA ARG A 164 -10.42 -17.69 -13.76
C ARG A 164 -11.89 -18.10 -13.68
N SER A 165 -12.64 -17.90 -14.76
CA SER A 165 -13.89 -18.64 -14.95
C SER A 165 -13.57 -20.14 -14.99
N PRO A 166 -14.32 -21.01 -14.30
CA PRO A 166 -14.19 -22.45 -14.47
C PRO A 166 -14.32 -22.76 -15.97
N SER A 167 -13.37 -23.54 -16.50
CA SER A 167 -13.45 -24.05 -17.85
C SER A 167 -14.71 -24.94 -17.97
N PRO A 168 -15.47 -24.84 -19.08
CA PRO A 168 -16.63 -25.70 -19.32
C PRO A 168 -16.26 -27.18 -19.39
#